data_AF-A0A958JIP3-F1
#
_entry.id   AF-A0A958JIP3-F1
#
_cell.length_a   1.000
_cell.length_b   1.000
_cell.length_c   1.000
_cell.angle_alpha   90.00
_cell.angle_beta   90.00
_cell.angle_gamma   90.00
#
_symmetry.space_group_name_H-M   'P 1'
#
loop_
_entity.id
_entity.type
_entity.pdbx_description
1 polymer ?
#
loop_
_entity_poly.entity_id
_entity_poly.type
_entity_poly.pdbx_seq_one_letter_code
_entity_poly.pdbx_strand_id
1 'polypeptide(L)'
;MRLAASAYGLRGVTAEQLPHISEVIGHSEHHPVTWVEGDIASSLFGGVRVILLPPMSSFADLERILRGLGTIFDSSSQAEHWILDFSAIRQIPVSLASDLLAFHMKLKREKRRLMVAWLRDESAARHVHERLCTVLGLRKVGGFWFTDEHRAAPEQEETED
;
A
#
# COMPACT_ATOMS: atom_id res chain seq x y z
N MET A 1 12.53 -13.34 -14.50
CA MET A 1 12.15 -12.03 -13.92
C MET A 1 10.62 -11.81 -14.00
N ARG A 2 9.80 -12.68 -13.37
CA ARG A 2 8.31 -12.61 -13.36
C ARG A 2 7.71 -12.06 -12.04
N LEU A 3 8.56 -11.81 -11.04
CA LEU A 3 8.15 -11.62 -9.64
C LEU A 3 7.57 -10.24 -9.33
N ALA A 4 8.09 -9.18 -9.95
CA ALA A 4 7.69 -7.83 -9.58
C ALA A 4 6.30 -7.47 -10.15
N ALA A 5 5.87 -8.04 -11.28
CA ALA A 5 4.51 -7.80 -11.82
C ALA A 5 3.42 -8.56 -11.08
N SER A 6 3.77 -9.72 -10.55
CA SER A 6 2.90 -10.49 -9.65
C SER A 6 2.65 -9.78 -8.33
N ALA A 7 3.52 -8.85 -7.91
CA ALA A 7 3.34 -8.06 -6.69
C ALA A 7 2.26 -6.97 -6.81
N TYR A 8 1.75 -6.72 -8.04
CA TYR A 8 0.70 -5.74 -8.32
C TYR A 8 -0.62 -6.39 -8.80
N GLY A 9 -0.72 -7.72 -8.84
CA GLY A 9 -1.86 -8.41 -9.44
C GLY A 9 -2.00 -8.22 -10.96
N LEU A 10 -1.01 -7.59 -11.61
CA LEU A 10 -1.03 -7.25 -13.02
C LEU A 10 -0.52 -8.44 -13.86
N ARG A 11 -1.44 -9.26 -14.37
CA ARG A 11 -1.08 -10.29 -15.36
C ARG A 11 -0.55 -9.61 -16.63
N GLY A 12 0.69 -9.93 -17.02
CA GLY A 12 1.28 -9.51 -18.29
C GLY A 12 2.34 -8.40 -18.21
N VAL A 13 2.57 -7.82 -17.02
CA VAL A 13 3.66 -6.86 -16.81
C VAL A 13 4.96 -7.66 -16.54
N THR A 14 6.12 -7.18 -16.99
CA THR A 14 7.43 -7.82 -16.77
C THR A 14 8.22 -7.03 -15.73
N ALA A 15 9.13 -7.69 -14.98
CA ALA A 15 9.91 -7.02 -13.93
C ALA A 15 10.71 -5.78 -14.38
N GLU A 16 10.99 -5.67 -15.68
CA GLU A 16 11.66 -4.52 -16.30
C GLU A 16 10.74 -3.28 -16.41
N GLN A 17 9.42 -3.46 -16.30
CA GLN A 17 8.42 -2.37 -16.34
C GLN A 17 8.10 -1.79 -14.95
N LEU A 18 8.70 -2.32 -13.88
CA LEU A 18 8.40 -1.98 -12.49
C LEU A 18 9.30 -0.96 -11.76
N PRO A 19 10.49 -0.56 -12.23
CA PRO A 19 11.20 0.55 -11.61
C PRO A 19 10.52 1.92 -11.85
N HIS A 20 9.39 1.91 -12.55
CA HIS A 20 8.80 3.10 -13.16
C HIS A 20 7.36 3.34 -12.71
N ILE A 21 6.87 2.91 -11.55
CA ILE A 21 5.47 3.25 -11.19
C ILE A 21 5.25 4.76 -11.08
N SER A 22 6.26 5.51 -10.64
CA SER A 22 6.28 6.97 -10.74
C SER A 22 6.20 7.48 -12.19
N GLU A 23 6.73 6.73 -13.15
CA GLU A 23 6.66 6.98 -14.60
C GLU A 23 5.36 6.43 -15.24
N VAL A 24 4.78 5.33 -14.74
CA VAL A 24 3.49 4.76 -15.17
C VAL A 24 2.35 5.70 -14.78
N ILE A 25 2.45 6.31 -13.61
CA ILE A 25 1.56 7.40 -13.18
C ILE A 25 1.82 8.65 -14.05
N GLY A 26 3.06 8.92 -14.44
CA GLY A 26 3.42 10.03 -15.34
C GLY A 26 3.01 9.88 -16.81
N HIS A 27 2.84 8.65 -17.32
CA HIS A 27 2.58 8.36 -18.75
C HIS A 27 1.17 7.81 -19.04
N SER A 28 0.30 7.82 -18.04
CA SER A 28 -1.05 7.30 -18.15
C SER A 28 -1.97 8.29 -18.88
N GLU A 29 -1.97 8.25 -20.22
CA GLU A 29 -2.93 9.01 -21.05
C GLU A 29 -4.40 8.58 -20.82
N HIS A 30 -4.64 7.50 -20.06
CA HIS A 30 -5.98 6.92 -19.86
C HIS A 30 -6.43 6.77 -18.39
N HIS A 31 -5.58 7.06 -17.40
CA HIS A 31 -5.94 7.09 -15.98
C HIS A 31 -5.39 8.37 -15.33
N PRO A 32 -6.26 9.32 -14.94
CA PRO A 32 -5.82 10.60 -14.40
C PRO A 32 -5.13 10.40 -13.05
N VAL A 33 -4.02 11.10 -12.88
CA VAL A 33 -3.35 11.24 -11.59
C VAL A 33 -4.08 12.28 -10.77
N THR A 34 -4.65 11.87 -9.64
CA THR A 34 -5.23 12.77 -8.67
C THR A 34 -4.21 13.07 -7.59
N TRP A 35 -3.88 14.35 -7.42
CA TRP A 35 -3.09 14.83 -6.30
C TRP A 35 -4.03 15.21 -5.16
N VAL A 36 -3.77 14.65 -3.99
CA VAL A 36 -4.49 14.95 -2.75
C VAL A 36 -3.50 15.57 -1.77
N GLU A 37 -4.01 16.34 -0.80
CA GLU A 37 -3.26 17.09 0.21
C GLU A 37 -1.87 16.50 0.54
N GLY A 38 -0.83 17.34 0.48
CA GLY A 38 0.52 16.96 0.90
C GLY A 38 1.27 16.05 -0.07
N ASP A 39 1.09 16.25 -1.38
CA ASP A 39 1.82 15.55 -2.45
C ASP A 39 1.53 14.04 -2.54
N ILE A 40 0.37 13.60 -2.03
CA ILE A 40 -0.09 12.23 -2.22
C ILE A 40 -0.64 12.10 -3.64
N ALA A 41 0.04 11.30 -4.47
CA ALA A 41 -0.43 10.95 -5.80
C ALA A 41 -1.26 9.67 -5.76
N SER A 42 -2.38 9.66 -6.49
CA SER A 42 -3.31 8.53 -6.54
C SER A 42 -3.81 8.30 -7.97
N SER A 43 -3.91 7.06 -8.39
CA SER A 43 -4.49 6.68 -9.68
C SER A 43 -5.33 5.40 -9.57
N LEU A 44 -6.34 5.26 -10.45
CA LEU A 44 -7.25 4.11 -10.51
C LEU A 44 -7.08 3.34 -11.81
N PHE A 45 -6.74 2.06 -11.71
CA PHE A 45 -6.56 1.15 -12.84
C PHE A 45 -7.47 -0.07 -12.66
N GLY A 46 -8.60 -0.14 -13.38
CA GLY A 46 -9.44 -1.34 -13.41
C GLY A 46 -9.82 -1.89 -12.03
N GLY A 47 -10.24 -1.02 -11.10
CA GLY A 47 -10.58 -1.40 -9.71
C GLY A 47 -9.40 -1.42 -8.73
N VAL A 48 -8.17 -1.19 -9.19
CA VAL A 48 -6.96 -1.08 -8.37
C VAL A 48 -6.58 0.38 -8.17
N ARG A 49 -6.58 0.84 -6.92
CA ARG A 49 -6.15 2.16 -6.49
C ARG A 49 -4.68 2.09 -6.08
N VAL A 50 -3.80 2.81 -6.77
CA VAL A 50 -2.38 2.94 -6.40
C VAL A 50 -2.17 4.30 -5.77
N ILE A 51 -1.55 4.34 -4.59
CA ILE A 51 -1.29 5.55 -3.81
C ILE A 51 0.21 5.63 -3.51
N LEU A 52 0.84 6.70 -3.98
CA LEU A 52 2.23 7.00 -3.68
C LEU A 52 2.30 7.80 -2.38
N LEU A 53 2.92 7.22 -1.35
CA LEU A 53 3.12 7.94 -0.10
C LEU A 53 4.30 8.92 -0.25
N PRO A 54 4.13 10.20 0.13
CA PRO A 54 5.20 11.18 0.10
C PRO A 54 6.28 10.83 1.14
N PRO A 55 7.51 11.36 1.00
CA PRO A 55 8.50 11.24 2.06
C PRO A 55 7.98 11.89 3.34
N MET A 56 8.28 11.26 4.47
CA MET A 56 7.82 11.70 5.78
C MET A 56 9.03 12.06 6.65
N SER A 57 9.03 13.30 7.13
CA SER A 57 10.12 13.88 7.93
C SER A 57 9.66 14.39 9.29
N SER A 58 8.34 14.53 9.47
CA SER A 58 7.73 15.12 10.66
C SER A 58 6.39 14.46 11.00
N PHE A 59 5.89 14.73 12.20
CA PHE A 59 4.54 14.33 12.61
C PHE A 59 3.45 15.03 11.79
N ALA A 60 3.69 16.25 11.31
CA ALA A 60 2.76 16.95 10.42
C ALA A 60 2.61 16.25 9.06
N ASP A 61 3.67 15.57 8.58
CA ASP A 61 3.59 14.77 7.36
C ASP A 61 2.75 13.51 7.58
N LEU A 62 2.83 12.90 8.78
CA LEU A 62 1.95 11.78 9.16
C LEU A 62 0.48 12.19 9.11
N GLU A 63 0.10 13.29 9.77
CA GLU A 63 -1.29 13.77 9.76
C GLU A 63 -1.79 14.04 8.34
N ARG A 64 -0.94 14.62 7.48
CA ARG A 64 -1.24 14.82 6.05
C ARG A 64 -1.47 13.51 5.32
N ILE A 65 -0.60 12.52 5.51
CA ILE A 65 -0.76 11.19 4.92
C ILE A 65 -2.11 10.58 5.31
N LEU A 66 -2.43 10.57 6.61
CA LEU A 66 -3.67 9.96 7.11
C LEU A 66 -4.91 10.67 6.60
N ARG A 67 -4.89 12.01 6.56
CA ARG A 67 -5.99 12.82 6.03
C ARG A 67 -6.20 12.55 4.54
N GLY A 68 -5.13 12.55 3.74
CA GLY A 68 -5.24 12.27 2.32
C GLY A 68 -5.68 10.85 2.01
N LEU A 69 -5.26 9.84 2.79
CA LEU A 69 -5.81 8.48 2.71
C LEU A 69 -7.31 8.45 2.99
N GLY A 70 -7.77 9.22 3.99
CA GLY A 70 -9.20 9.40 4.28
C GLY A 70 -9.96 10.01 3.10
N THR A 71 -9.47 11.11 2.53
CA THR A 71 -10.08 11.77 1.37
C THR A 71 -10.15 10.85 0.14
N ILE A 72 -9.10 10.08 -0.15
CA ILE A 72 -9.09 9.13 -1.26
C ILE A 72 -10.11 8.00 -0.98
N PHE A 73 -10.15 7.49 0.25
CA PHE A 73 -11.11 6.47 0.66
C PHE A 73 -12.56 6.92 0.45
N ASP A 74 -12.92 8.11 0.93
CA ASP A 74 -14.28 8.62 0.88
C ASP A 74 -14.73 8.94 -0.57
N SER A 75 -13.79 9.27 -1.46
CA SER A 75 -14.07 9.58 -2.87
C SER A 75 -13.99 8.37 -3.82
N SER A 76 -13.42 7.24 -3.39
CA SER A 76 -13.11 6.11 -4.28
C SER A 76 -14.05 4.92 -4.05
N SER A 77 -15.30 5.04 -4.51
CA SER A 77 -16.30 3.97 -4.40
C SER A 77 -15.98 2.71 -5.22
N GLN A 78 -15.21 2.85 -6.32
CA GLN A 78 -14.97 1.80 -7.31
C GLN A 78 -13.73 0.93 -7.06
N ALA A 79 -12.90 1.25 -6.07
CA ALA A 79 -11.64 0.54 -5.86
C ALA A 79 -11.82 -0.68 -4.94
N GLU A 80 -11.60 -1.88 -5.50
CA GLU A 80 -11.61 -3.16 -4.78
C GLU A 80 -10.25 -3.45 -4.14
N HIS A 81 -9.17 -3.03 -4.80
CA HIS A 81 -7.79 -3.24 -4.35
C HIS A 81 -7.09 -1.90 -4.15
N TRP A 82 -6.32 -1.80 -3.08
CA TRP A 82 -5.62 -0.59 -2.67
C TRP A 82 -4.15 -0.91 -2.45
N ILE A 83 -3.26 -0.20 -3.13
CA ILE A 83 -1.81 -0.38 -3.03
C ILE A 83 -1.23 0.89 -2.44
N LEU A 84 -0.55 0.74 -1.31
CA LEU A 84 0.27 1.81 -0.73
C LEU A 84 1.74 1.57 -1.10
N ASP A 85 2.32 2.53 -1.80
CA ASP A 85 3.73 2.52 -2.19
C ASP A 85 4.58 3.24 -1.13
N PHE A 86 5.48 2.51 -0.50
CA PHE A 86 6.37 3.00 0.56
C PHE A 86 7.77 3.40 0.05
N SER A 87 8.00 3.46 -1.26
CA SER A 87 9.33 3.70 -1.84
C SER A 87 10.01 4.97 -1.32
N ALA A 88 9.24 6.03 -1.06
CA ALA A 88 9.70 7.30 -0.52
C ALA A 88 9.77 7.35 1.02
N ILE A 89 9.14 6.40 1.73
CA ILE A 89 9.14 6.34 3.19
C ILE A 89 10.41 5.65 3.67
N ARG A 90 11.24 6.41 4.40
CA ARG A 90 12.48 5.87 5.00
C ARG A 90 12.27 5.26 6.37
N GLN A 91 11.38 5.85 7.16
CA GLN A 91 11.07 5.43 8.52
C GLN A 91 9.57 5.49 8.77
N ILE A 92 9.04 4.50 9.48
CA ILE A 92 7.64 4.33 9.83
C ILE A 92 7.55 4.42 11.36
N PRO A 93 6.94 5.49 11.91
CA PRO A 93 6.68 5.59 13.32
C PRO A 93 5.60 4.58 13.72
N VAL A 94 5.63 4.19 15.00
CA VAL A 94 4.66 3.24 15.58
C VAL A 94 3.21 3.72 15.37
N SER A 95 2.98 5.03 15.44
CA SER A 95 1.67 5.65 15.17
C SER A 95 1.18 5.34 13.76
N LEU A 96 1.97 5.69 12.73
CA LEU A 96 1.65 5.41 11.33
C LEU A 96 1.35 3.94 11.10
N ALA A 97 2.17 3.04 11.64
CA ALA A 97 1.90 1.60 11.51
C ALA A 97 0.56 1.19 12.13
N SER A 98 0.21 1.76 13.28
CA SER A 98 -1.06 1.49 13.97
C SER A 98 -2.25 2.01 13.16
N ASP A 99 -2.15 3.21 12.61
CA ASP A 99 -3.17 3.82 11.76
C ASP A 99 -3.33 3.08 10.41
N LEU A 100 -2.23 2.59 9.83
CA LEU A 100 -2.26 1.76 8.63
C LEU A 100 -2.97 0.42 8.87
N LEU A 101 -2.76 -0.20 10.04
CA LEU A 101 -3.48 -1.40 10.43
C LEU A 101 -4.96 -1.12 10.68
N ALA A 102 -5.31 0.03 11.27
CA ALA A 102 -6.70 0.45 11.40
C ALA A 102 -7.36 0.69 10.03
N PHE A 103 -6.63 1.32 9.10
CA PHE A 103 -7.07 1.53 7.72
C PHE A 103 -7.26 0.22 6.96
N HIS A 104 -6.36 -0.75 7.13
CA HIS A 104 -6.52 -2.11 6.62
C HIS A 104 -7.83 -2.75 7.11
N MET A 105 -8.12 -2.65 8.41
CA MET A 105 -9.36 -3.18 8.98
C MET A 105 -10.61 -2.46 8.44
N LYS A 106 -10.53 -1.14 8.24
CA LYS A 106 -11.60 -0.35 7.61
C LYS A 106 -11.90 -0.85 6.19
N LEU A 107 -10.86 -1.02 5.36
CA LEU A 107 -11.00 -1.57 4.01
C LEU A 107 -11.57 -3.00 4.02
N LYS A 108 -11.08 -3.86 4.93
CA LYS A 108 -11.56 -5.25 5.06
C LYS A 108 -13.06 -5.31 5.36
N ARG A 109 -13.58 -4.43 6.24
CA ARG A 109 -15.04 -4.33 6.54
C ARG A 109 -15.87 -3.98 5.31
N GLU A 110 -15.30 -3.24 4.36
CA GLU A 110 -15.94 -2.91 3.09
C GLU A 110 -15.67 -3.94 1.98
N LYS A 111 -15.12 -5.11 2.33
CA LYS A 111 -14.70 -6.15 1.38
C LYS A 111 -13.66 -5.66 0.36
N ARG A 112 -12.87 -4.66 0.74
CA ARG A 112 -11.75 -4.12 -0.05
C ARG A 112 -10.43 -4.64 0.51
N ARG A 113 -9.43 -4.78 -0.36
CA ARG A 113 -8.11 -5.31 0.01
C ARG A 113 -7.07 -4.19 0.05
N LEU A 114 -6.32 -4.11 1.14
CA LEU A 114 -5.09 -3.31 1.22
C LEU A 114 -3.87 -4.18 0.90
N MET A 115 -2.97 -3.65 0.10
CA MET A 115 -1.68 -4.21 -0.26
C MET A 115 -0.59 -3.16 -0.04
N VAL A 116 0.60 -3.64 0.29
CA VAL A 116 1.79 -2.82 0.51
C VAL A 116 2.83 -3.16 -0.54
N ALA A 117 3.51 -2.14 -1.06
CA ALA A 117 4.64 -2.28 -1.96
C ALA A 117 5.86 -1.46 -1.47
N TRP A 118 7.06 -1.96 -1.78
CA TRP A 118 8.34 -1.29 -1.54
C TRP A 118 8.62 -0.90 -0.08
N LEU A 119 8.07 -1.65 0.88
CA LEU A 119 8.40 -1.45 2.29
C LEU A 119 9.85 -1.88 2.55
N ARG A 120 10.70 -0.99 3.06
CA ARG A 120 12.11 -1.31 3.35
C ARG A 120 12.24 -2.19 4.59
N ASP A 121 13.26 -3.03 4.62
CA ASP A 121 13.56 -3.91 5.77
C ASP A 121 13.77 -3.11 7.06
N GLU A 122 14.42 -1.95 6.93
CA GLU A 122 14.93 -1.13 8.03
C GLU A 122 13.98 0.02 8.40
N SER A 123 12.83 0.13 7.72
CA SER A 123 11.97 1.31 7.89
C SER A 123 11.21 1.32 9.21
N ALA A 124 11.15 0.23 9.96
CA ALA A 124 10.38 0.17 11.20
C ALA A 124 11.15 -0.56 12.30
N ALA A 125 10.83 -0.24 13.56
CA ALA A 125 11.29 -1.05 14.68
C ALA A 125 10.84 -2.50 14.51
N ARG A 126 11.67 -3.46 14.92
CA ARG A 126 11.46 -4.89 14.66
C ARG A 126 10.05 -5.40 14.99
N HIS A 127 9.52 -5.06 16.17
CA HIS A 127 8.18 -5.48 16.60
C HIS A 127 7.05 -4.90 15.72
N VAL A 128 7.22 -3.66 15.22
CA VAL A 128 6.29 -3.05 14.26
C VAL A 128 6.36 -3.79 12.93
N HIS A 129 7.58 -4.03 12.45
CA HIS A 129 7.82 -4.72 11.19
C HIS A 129 7.21 -6.13 11.20
N GLU A 130 7.49 -6.94 12.23
CA GLU A 130 6.93 -8.28 12.41
C GLU A 130 5.39 -8.27 12.43
N ARG A 131 4.79 -7.27 13.08
CA ARG A 131 3.33 -7.10 13.10
C ARG A 131 2.77 -6.76 11.72
N LEU A 132 3.38 -5.81 11.00
CA LEU A 132 2.98 -5.47 9.63
C LEU A 132 3.10 -6.69 8.71
N CYS A 133 4.21 -7.42 8.79
CA CYS A 133 4.44 -8.64 8.01
C CYS A 133 3.40 -9.71 8.26
N THR A 134 3.01 -9.90 9.52
CA THR A 134 2.01 -10.90 9.91
C THR A 134 0.61 -10.51 9.44
N VAL A 135 0.17 -9.29 9.74
CA VAL A 135 -1.20 -8.84 9.47
C VAL A 135 -1.44 -8.62 7.97
N LEU A 136 -0.46 -8.03 7.27
CA LEU A 136 -0.58 -7.69 5.85
C LEU A 136 -0.05 -8.78 4.92
N GLY A 137 0.33 -9.94 5.46
CA GLY A 137 0.81 -11.09 4.68
C GLY A 137 2.05 -10.75 3.85
N LEU A 138 3.03 -10.05 4.43
CA LEU A 138 4.17 -9.55 3.65
C LEU A 138 5.19 -10.64 3.37
N ARG A 139 5.83 -10.50 2.20
CA ARG A 139 6.89 -11.34 1.66
C ARG A 139 8.06 -10.46 1.26
N LYS A 140 9.27 -10.94 1.53
CA LYS A 140 10.51 -10.28 1.13
C LYS A 140 10.90 -10.62 -0.31
N VAL A 141 11.29 -9.61 -1.07
CA VAL A 141 11.94 -9.72 -2.39
C VAL A 141 13.11 -8.74 -2.42
N GLY A 142 14.34 -9.27 -2.39
CA GLY A 142 15.54 -8.45 -2.25
C GLY A 142 15.54 -7.67 -0.92
N GLY A 143 15.73 -6.35 -0.98
CA GLY A 143 15.72 -5.45 0.18
C GLY A 143 14.34 -4.91 0.58
N PHE A 144 13.27 -5.40 -0.04
CA PHE A 144 11.92 -4.84 0.11
C PHE A 144 10.87 -5.89 0.44
N TRP A 145 9.77 -5.44 1.03
CA TRP A 145 8.62 -6.24 1.43
C TRP A 145 7.37 -5.82 0.65
N PHE A 146 6.58 -6.81 0.28
CA PHE A 146 5.36 -6.68 -0.52
C PHE A 146 4.26 -7.58 0.06
N THR A 147 2.99 -7.19 -0.05
CA THR A 147 1.88 -8.11 0.25
C THR A 147 1.90 -9.29 -0.72
N ASP A 148 1.90 -10.51 -0.18
CA ASP A 148 1.78 -11.72 -0.99
C ASP A 148 0.30 -12.06 -1.19
N GLU A 149 -0.15 -12.00 -2.45
CA GLU A 149 -1.55 -12.24 -2.80
C GLU A 149 -2.03 -13.65 -2.41
N HIS A 150 -1.11 -14.62 -2.38
CA HIS A 150 -1.39 -16.04 -2.12
C HIS A 150 -1.30 -16.40 -0.63
N ARG A 151 -0.80 -15.49 0.20
CA ARG A 151 -0.72 -15.66 1.66
C ARG A 151 -1.82 -14.82 2.30
N ALA A 152 -3.08 -15.17 2.05
CA ALA A 152 -4.13 -14.74 2.95
C ALA A 152 -3.79 -15.30 4.34
N ALA A 153 -3.74 -14.43 5.35
CA ALA A 153 -3.56 -14.86 6.74
C ALA A 153 -4.58 -15.96 7.06
N PRO A 154 -4.23 -16.95 7.91
CA PRO A 154 -5.24 -17.90 8.39
C PRO A 154 -6.41 -17.08 8.95
N GLU A 155 -7.60 -17.32 8.43
CA GLU A 155 -8.82 -16.84 9.06
C GLU A 155 -8.81 -17.44 10.46
N GLN A 156 -8.55 -16.61 11.47
CA GLN A 156 -8.89 -16.99 12.82
C GLN A 156 -10.42 -17.08 12.80
N GLU A 157 -10.92 -18.31 12.70
CA GLU A 157 -12.30 -18.63 13.05
C GLU A 157 -12.53 -18.03 14.44
N GLU A 158 -13.34 -16.98 14.50
CA GLU A 158 -13.96 -16.58 15.75
C GLU A 158 -14.84 -17.76 16.17
N THR A 159 -14.33 -18.55 17.12
CA THR A 159 -15.16 -19.49 17.85
C THR A 159 -16.20 -18.68 18.59
N GLU A 160 -17.44 -18.66 18.09
CA GLU A 160 -18.61 -18.23 18.85
C GLU A 160 -18.80 -19.21 20.03
N ASP A 161 -18.66 -18.68 21.25
CA ASP A 161 -19.20 -19.28 22.48
C ASP A 161 -20.63 -18.78 22.74
#